data_AF-A0A3M1KNN1-F1
#
_entry.id   AF-A0A3M1KNN1-F1
#
_cell.length_a   1.000
_cell.length_b   1.000
_cell.length_c   1.000
_cell.angle_alpha   90.00
_cell.angle_beta   90.00
_cell.angle_gamma   90.00
#
_symmetry.space_group_name_H-M   'P 1'
#
loop_
_entity.id
_entity.type
_entity.pdbx_description
1 polymer ?
#
loop_
_entity_poly.entity_id
_entity_poly.type
_entity_poly.pdbx_seq_one_letter_code
_entity_poly.pdbx_strand_id
1 'polypeptide(L)'
;MSTRPTENLLIFRFAPSYRTGTCHQGKSSPHRLKGVPQEGTIELSTRFNTGRNEKVSSPILISGNANPPLAREIAAALDLSLCKAKIRRFEDGEISVYISETVRGKNVYVIQPTCPPVNENLMELLLIIDALRRASARQITAVIPYFGYARQDR
;
A
#
# COMPACT_ATOMS: atom_id res chain seq x y z
N MET A 1 -19.53 -25.14 -14.94
CA MET A 1 -19.87 -24.22 -13.84
C MET A 1 -18.65 -24.09 -12.94
N SER A 2 -17.95 -22.96 -12.93
CA SER A 2 -16.86 -22.71 -11.98
C SER A 2 -16.95 -21.26 -11.52
N THR A 3 -17.12 -21.05 -10.21
CA THR A 3 -17.31 -19.74 -9.62
C THR A 3 -15.99 -18.97 -9.62
N ARG A 4 -15.97 -17.80 -10.27
CA ARG A 4 -14.91 -16.82 -10.01
C ARG A 4 -14.95 -16.52 -8.50
N PRO A 5 -13.85 -16.71 -7.75
CA PRO A 5 -13.83 -16.29 -6.35
C PRO A 5 -14.05 -14.78 -6.32
N THR A 6 -14.97 -14.32 -5.47
CA THR A 6 -15.12 -12.87 -5.22
C THR A 6 -13.82 -12.37 -4.60
N GLU A 7 -13.17 -11.44 -5.28
CA GLU A 7 -11.91 -10.83 -4.84
C GLU A 7 -12.15 -9.92 -3.64
N ASN A 8 -12.33 -10.53 -2.47
CA ASN A 8 -12.46 -9.88 -1.18
C ASN A 8 -11.09 -9.36 -0.74
N LEU A 9 -10.58 -8.35 -1.47
CA LEU A 9 -9.31 -7.68 -1.23
C LEU A 9 -9.36 -7.01 0.15
N LEU A 10 -8.79 -7.67 1.15
CA LEU A 10 -8.91 -7.23 2.53
C LEU A 10 -7.86 -6.14 2.82
N ILE A 11 -8.34 -4.90 2.89
CA ILE A 11 -7.50 -3.71 3.10
C ILE A 11 -7.54 -3.33 4.59
N PHE A 12 -6.58 -3.81 5.38
CA PHE A 12 -6.42 -3.40 6.77
C PHE A 12 -5.63 -2.08 6.85
N ARG A 13 -6.31 -1.00 7.26
CA ARG A 13 -5.72 0.33 7.43
C ARG A 13 -5.28 0.53 8.89
N PHE A 14 -4.00 0.28 9.16
CA PHE A 14 -3.40 0.54 10.46
C PHE A 14 -3.15 2.04 10.61
N ALA A 15 -3.95 2.69 11.44
CA ALA A 15 -3.81 4.10 11.79
C ALA A 15 -2.67 4.29 12.82
N PRO A 16 -1.54 4.92 12.46
CA PRO A 16 -0.43 5.11 13.38
C PRO A 16 -0.74 6.25 14.34
N SER A 17 -0.88 5.97 15.63
CA SER A 17 -1.27 6.97 16.62
C SER A 17 -0.09 7.86 17.01
N TYR A 18 0.10 8.95 16.27
CA TYR A 18 0.90 10.09 16.69
C TYR A 18 0.20 11.41 16.36
N ARG A 19 -0.53 11.95 17.34
CA ARG A 19 -1.02 13.34 17.31
C ARG A 19 0.13 14.32 17.58
N THR A 20 0.92 14.63 16.57
CA THR A 20 1.72 15.87 16.57
C THR A 20 0.80 17.03 16.24
N GLY A 21 0.22 17.67 17.26
CA GLY A 21 -0.66 18.83 17.08
C GLY A 21 0.14 20.11 16.84
N THR A 22 -0.02 20.71 15.66
CA THR A 22 0.43 22.09 15.39
C THR A 22 -0.69 22.86 14.69
N CYS A 23 -0.91 24.10 15.12
CA CYS A 23 -1.83 25.05 14.49
C CYS A 23 -1.12 25.79 13.36
N HIS A 24 -1.84 26.20 12.30
CA HIS A 24 -1.86 27.59 11.82
C HIS A 24 -2.87 27.79 10.67
N GLN A 25 -3.33 29.03 10.50
CA GLN A 25 -4.30 29.46 9.47
C GLN A 25 -3.57 30.03 8.24
N GLY A 26 -4.26 30.10 7.09
CA GLY A 26 -3.82 30.90 5.93
C GLY A 26 -4.68 30.69 4.68
N LYS A 27 -5.16 31.78 4.06
CA LYS A 27 -5.88 31.77 2.77
C LYS A 27 -5.23 32.76 1.80
N SER A 28 -5.06 32.38 0.54
CA SER A 28 -5.06 33.30 -0.61
C SER A 28 -5.10 32.57 -1.95
N SER A 29 -5.66 33.25 -2.96
CA SER A 29 -5.56 32.96 -4.40
C SER A 29 -5.22 34.28 -5.10
N PRO A 30 -4.72 34.30 -6.37
CA PRO A 30 -5.66 34.63 -7.46
C PRO A 30 -5.32 34.15 -8.90
N HIS A 31 -6.38 34.08 -9.74
CA HIS A 31 -6.49 34.52 -11.15
C HIS A 31 -5.68 33.92 -12.36
N ARG A 32 -6.48 33.56 -13.41
CA ARG A 32 -6.32 33.91 -14.86
C ARG A 32 -5.33 33.02 -15.69
N LEU A 33 -5.52 32.65 -16.97
CA LEU A 33 -6.50 32.96 -18.07
C LEU A 33 -6.92 31.67 -18.87
N LYS A 34 -7.42 31.79 -20.12
CA LYS A 34 -8.09 30.76 -20.97
C LYS A 34 -7.16 30.10 -22.03
N GLY A 35 -7.51 28.90 -22.52
CA GLY A 35 -7.03 28.32 -23.80
C GLY A 35 -7.54 26.89 -24.10
N VAL A 36 -8.24 26.70 -25.24
CA VAL A 36 -8.87 25.47 -25.80
C VAL A 36 -9.20 25.79 -27.28
N PRO A 37 -9.34 24.84 -28.26
CA PRO A 37 -8.97 23.41 -28.32
C PRO A 37 -7.72 23.24 -29.23
N GLN A 38 -7.34 22.15 -29.92
CA GLN A 38 -7.80 20.75 -30.17
C GLN A 38 -6.59 19.78 -29.91
N GLU A 39 -6.51 18.48 -30.21
CA GLU A 39 -7.33 17.47 -30.93
C GLU A 39 -7.54 16.20 -30.07
N GLY A 40 -7.86 15.02 -30.65
CA GLY A 40 -8.11 13.81 -29.88
C GLY A 40 -7.87 12.47 -30.57
N THR A 41 -7.66 11.43 -29.75
CA THR A 41 -7.64 10.01 -30.14
C THR A 41 -8.33 9.18 -29.05
N ILE A 42 -9.52 8.66 -29.38
CA ILE A 42 -10.21 7.46 -28.85
C ILE A 42 -10.25 7.28 -27.30
N GLU A 43 -11.44 7.46 -26.69
CA GLU A 43 -11.68 7.10 -25.27
C GLU A 43 -11.72 5.57 -25.03
N LEU A 44 -11.07 5.11 -23.96
CA LEU A 44 -11.64 4.08 -23.06
C LEU A 44 -11.91 4.72 -21.70
N SER A 45 -13.18 5.05 -21.42
CA SER A 45 -13.58 5.96 -20.34
C SER A 45 -13.80 5.30 -18.97
N THR A 46 -12.75 4.67 -18.41
CA THR A 46 -12.69 4.34 -16.97
C THR A 46 -12.41 5.63 -16.16
N ARG A 47 -13.42 6.50 -16.06
CA ARG A 47 -13.30 7.87 -15.51
C ARG A 47 -13.11 7.91 -13.99
N PHE A 48 -11.89 7.62 -13.50
CA PHE A 48 -11.48 7.91 -12.12
C PHE A 48 -11.23 9.43 -11.91
N ASN A 49 -12.33 10.19 -11.92
CA ASN A 49 -12.34 11.63 -11.71
C ASN A 49 -11.93 12.01 -10.27
N THR A 50 -10.63 12.10 -10.01
CA THR A 50 -10.09 12.45 -8.69
C THR A 50 -9.67 13.93 -8.66
N GLY A 51 -10.66 14.81 -8.67
CA GLY A 51 -10.49 16.25 -8.44
C GLY A 51 -10.10 16.60 -7.00
N ARG A 52 -8.99 16.07 -6.48
CA ARG A 52 -8.43 16.42 -5.17
C ARG A 52 -7.01 16.96 -5.32
N ASN A 53 -6.90 18.29 -5.38
CA ASN A 53 -5.64 18.99 -5.20
C ASN A 53 -5.25 19.06 -3.70
N GLU A 54 -5.09 17.88 -3.08
CA GLU A 54 -4.29 17.74 -1.86
C GLU A 54 -2.86 17.39 -2.27
N LYS A 55 -1.86 17.74 -1.44
CA LYS A 55 -0.48 17.24 -1.62
C LYS A 55 -0.42 15.75 -1.28
N VAL A 56 -0.77 14.90 -2.25
CA VAL A 56 -0.59 13.45 -2.15
C VAL A 56 0.90 13.14 -2.14
N SER A 57 1.45 12.88 -0.96
CA SER A 57 2.80 12.35 -0.81
C SER A 57 2.88 11.00 -1.52
N SER A 58 3.85 10.81 -2.41
CA SER A 58 4.01 9.58 -3.19
C SER A 58 3.98 8.35 -2.27
N PRO A 59 3.06 7.40 -2.52
CA PRO A 59 2.93 6.21 -1.68
C PRO A 59 4.09 5.25 -1.94
N ILE A 60 4.53 4.56 -0.89
CA ILE A 60 5.51 3.47 -1.01
C ILE A 60 4.76 2.14 -1.04
N LEU A 61 5.11 1.27 -1.99
CA LEU A 61 4.68 -0.13 -2.01
C LEU A 61 5.81 -1.02 -1.48
N ILE A 62 5.47 -1.96 -0.60
CA ILE A 62 6.34 -3.02 -0.10
C ILE A 62 5.69 -4.36 -0.41
N SER A 63 6.47 -5.30 -0.96
CA SER A 63 6.08 -6.70 -1.08
C SER A 63 6.62 -7.49 0.12
N GLY A 64 5.84 -8.44 0.64
CA GLY A 64 6.41 -9.59 1.33
C GLY A 64 6.81 -10.70 0.34
N ASN A 65 7.22 -11.85 0.87
CA ASN A 65 7.66 -13.02 0.10
C ASN A 65 6.52 -13.85 -0.50
N ALA A 66 5.27 -13.67 -0.06
CA ALA A 66 4.19 -14.60 -0.38
C ALA A 66 3.70 -14.54 -1.84
N ASN A 67 3.75 -13.35 -2.48
CA ASN A 67 3.54 -13.21 -3.93
C ASN A 67 4.24 -11.97 -4.53
N PRO A 68 5.56 -12.02 -4.76
CA PRO A 68 6.30 -10.92 -5.40
C PRO A 68 5.89 -10.60 -6.86
N PRO A 69 5.44 -11.55 -7.72
CA PRO A 69 4.85 -11.24 -9.02
C PRO A 69 3.67 -10.27 -8.94
N LEU A 70 2.66 -10.58 -8.12
CA LEU A 70 1.47 -9.73 -7.95
C LEU A 70 1.83 -8.33 -7.44
N ALA A 71 2.81 -8.22 -6.53
CA ALA A 71 3.28 -6.91 -6.08
C ALA A 71 3.96 -6.11 -7.20
N ARG A 72 4.65 -6.75 -8.15
CA ARG A 72 5.23 -6.10 -9.34
C ARG A 72 4.15 -5.66 -10.33
N GLU A 73 3.12 -6.47 -10.54
CA GLU A 73 1.98 -6.13 -11.40
C GLU A 73 1.22 -4.91 -10.85
N ILE A 74 0.93 -4.88 -9.54
CA ILE A 74 0.29 -3.74 -8.88
C ILE A 74 1.19 -2.48 -8.93
N ALA A 75 2.51 -2.63 -8.77
CA ALA A 75 3.44 -1.51 -8.85
C ALA A 75 3.52 -0.93 -10.28
N ALA A 76 3.57 -1.79 -11.31
CA ALA A 76 3.55 -1.37 -12.71
C ALA A 76 2.22 -0.71 -13.11
N ALA A 77 1.09 -1.23 -12.63
CA ALA A 77 -0.24 -0.66 -12.88
C ALA A 77 -0.47 0.72 -12.21
N LEU A 78 0.40 1.13 -11.29
CA LEU A 78 0.36 2.43 -10.60
C LEU A 78 1.50 3.37 -11.00
N ASP A 79 2.40 2.96 -11.91
CA ASP A 79 3.66 3.64 -12.25
C ASP A 79 4.54 3.95 -11.02
N LEU A 80 4.71 2.95 -10.14
CA LEU A 80 5.47 3.06 -8.89
C LEU A 80 6.57 2.00 -8.81
N SER A 81 7.65 2.33 -8.09
CA SER A 81 8.69 1.35 -7.72
C SER A 81 8.33 0.61 -6.43
N LEU A 82 8.71 -0.68 -6.37
CA LEU A 82 8.70 -1.45 -5.12
C LEU A 82 9.89 -1.04 -4.24
N CYS A 83 9.62 -0.69 -2.98
CA CYS A 83 10.63 -0.41 -1.98
C CYS A 83 11.37 -1.69 -1.56
N LYS A 84 12.69 -1.59 -1.41
CA LYS A 84 13.61 -2.70 -1.11
C LYS A 84 13.55 -3.12 0.36
N ALA A 85 12.53 -3.90 0.70
CA ALA A 85 12.56 -4.73 1.91
C ALA A 85 13.52 -5.91 1.73
N LYS A 86 14.32 -6.22 2.75
CA LYS A 86 15.07 -7.46 2.90
C LYS A 86 14.37 -8.27 3.98
N ILE A 87 13.82 -9.41 3.61
CA ILE A 87 13.22 -10.36 4.54
C ILE A 87 14.14 -11.57 4.58
N ARG A 88 14.51 -12.01 5.78
CA ARG A 88 15.35 -13.17 6.03
C ARG A 88 14.65 -14.13 6.97
N ARG A 89 14.96 -15.41 6.82
CA ARG A 89 14.60 -16.47 7.76
C ARG A 89 15.89 -17.00 8.36
N PHE A 90 15.88 -17.24 9.66
CA PHE A 90 16.99 -17.86 10.39
C PHE A 90 16.78 -19.39 10.48
N GLU A 91 17.81 -20.10 10.95
CA GLU A 91 17.84 -21.58 10.98
C GLU A 91 16.91 -22.17 12.07
N ASP A 92 16.54 -21.36 13.06
CA ASP A 92 15.52 -21.62 14.09
C ASP A 92 14.07 -21.37 13.61
N GLY A 93 13.89 -20.79 12.43
CA GLY A 93 12.60 -20.40 11.87
C GLY A 93 12.15 -18.96 12.18
N GLU A 94 12.93 -18.17 12.93
CA GLU A 94 12.63 -16.74 13.13
C GLU A 94 12.70 -15.95 11.81
N ILE A 95 11.87 -14.90 11.71
CA ILE A 95 11.79 -14.02 10.54
C ILE A 95 12.32 -12.63 10.90
N SER A 96 13.29 -12.15 10.12
CA SER A 96 13.86 -10.80 10.26
C SER A 96 13.48 -9.93 9.07
N VAL A 97 13.01 -8.71 9.34
CA VAL A 97 12.58 -7.74 8.34
C VAL A 97 13.41 -6.45 8.46
N TYR A 98 14.08 -6.07 7.37
CA TYR A 98 14.84 -4.84 7.27
C TYR A 98 14.37 -4.01 6.07
N ILE A 99 14.02 -2.75 6.29
CA ILE A 99 13.52 -1.84 5.24
C ILE A 99 14.68 -0.93 4.84
N SER A 100 15.09 -0.99 3.56
CA SER A 100 16.30 -0.29 3.09
C SER A 100 16.09 1.20 2.76
N GLU A 101 14.86 1.72 2.88
CA GLU A 101 14.46 3.05 2.40
C GLU A 101 13.67 3.84 3.45
N THR A 102 13.81 5.16 3.45
CA THR A 102 13.15 6.04 4.43
C THR A 102 11.65 6.16 4.16
N VAL A 103 10.86 5.46 4.99
CA VAL A 103 9.39 5.47 5.01
C VAL A 103 8.77 6.55 5.92
N ARG A 104 9.57 7.22 6.75
CA ARG A 104 9.10 8.22 7.74
C ARG A 104 8.17 9.26 7.09
N GLY A 105 6.99 9.46 7.66
CA GLY A 105 6.02 10.45 7.22
C GLY A 105 5.27 10.13 5.91
N LYS A 106 5.56 8.99 5.26
CA LYS A 106 4.90 8.57 4.01
C LYS A 106 3.78 7.57 4.25
N ASN A 107 2.84 7.48 3.31
CA ASN A 107 1.83 6.43 3.28
C ASN A 107 2.44 5.17 2.65
N VAL A 108 2.35 4.04 3.36
CA VAL A 108 2.94 2.76 2.94
C VAL A 108 1.85 1.71 2.75
N TYR A 109 1.98 0.94 1.67
CA TYR A 109 1.11 -0.14 1.29
C TYR A 109 1.91 -1.44 1.29
N VAL A 110 1.49 -2.43 2.10
CA VAL A 110 2.17 -3.72 2.24
C VAL A 110 1.33 -4.78 1.54
N ILE A 111 1.86 -5.33 0.45
CA ILE A 111 1.20 -6.37 -0.34
C ILE A 111 1.70 -7.73 0.16
N GLN A 112 0.82 -8.47 0.83
CA GLN A 112 1.12 -9.81 1.34
C GLN A 112 -0.18 -10.65 1.43
N PRO A 113 -0.42 -11.57 0.48
CA PRO A 113 -1.38 -12.65 0.67
C PRO A 113 -0.95 -13.58 1.82
N THR A 114 -1.89 -14.09 2.63
CA THR A 114 -1.60 -15.16 3.61
C THR A 114 -1.96 -16.52 3.04
N CYS A 115 -1.35 -16.85 1.89
CA CYS A 115 -1.37 -18.18 1.29
C CYS A 115 -0.52 -19.18 2.12
N PRO A 116 -0.66 -20.51 1.92
CA PRO A 116 0.19 -21.50 2.56
C PRO A 116 1.68 -21.26 2.24
N PRO A 117 2.60 -21.26 3.22
CA PRO A 117 2.39 -21.43 4.67
C PRO A 117 1.77 -20.19 5.34
N VAL A 118 0.53 -20.33 5.82
CA VAL A 118 -0.32 -19.20 6.25
C VAL A 118 0.28 -18.46 7.45
N ASN A 119 0.78 -19.20 8.44
CA ASN A 119 1.29 -18.65 9.70
C ASN A 119 2.55 -17.83 9.48
N GLU A 120 3.48 -18.33 8.66
CA GLU A 120 4.73 -17.64 8.32
C GLU A 120 4.44 -16.35 7.56
N ASN A 121 3.58 -16.41 6.53
CA ASN A 121 3.22 -15.25 5.72
C ASN A 121 2.46 -14.18 6.53
N LEU A 122 1.67 -14.60 7.53
CA LEU A 122 1.02 -13.72 8.51
C LEU A 122 2.01 -13.10 9.50
N MET A 123 2.93 -13.88 10.06
CA MET A 123 3.98 -13.37 10.96
C MET A 123 4.91 -12.39 10.24
N GLU A 124 5.29 -12.70 9.00
CA GLU A 124 6.06 -11.82 8.12
C GLU A 124 5.33 -10.48 7.88
N LEU A 125 4.01 -10.50 7.63
CA LEU A 125 3.20 -9.28 7.52
C LEU A 125 3.22 -8.45 8.81
N LEU A 126 3.02 -9.08 9.96
CA LEU A 126 3.02 -8.40 11.27
C LEU A 126 4.39 -7.76 11.57
N LEU A 127 5.48 -8.44 11.22
CA LEU A 127 6.85 -7.94 11.36
C LEU A 127 7.14 -6.77 10.40
N ILE A 128 6.66 -6.80 9.16
CA ILE A 128 6.73 -5.65 8.24
C ILE A 128 5.95 -4.45 8.82
N ILE A 129 4.73 -4.67 9.32
CA ILE A 129 3.90 -3.61 9.91
C ILE A 129 4.58 -3.01 11.15
N ASP A 130 5.19 -3.81 12.01
CA ASP A 130 5.88 -3.28 13.19
C ASP A 130 7.19 -2.55 12.83
N ALA A 131 7.96 -3.05 11.86
CA ALA A 131 9.13 -2.33 11.33
C ALA A 131 8.74 -0.95 10.75
N LEU A 132 7.63 -0.88 10.02
CA LEU A 132 7.06 0.38 9.51
C LEU A 132 6.57 1.31 10.64
N ARG A 133 5.99 0.75 11.70
CA ARG A 133 5.54 1.49 12.89
C ARG A 133 6.74 2.12 13.61
N ARG A 134 7.80 1.35 13.86
CA ARG A 134 9.07 1.85 14.42
C ARG A 134 9.69 2.94 13.54
N ALA A 135 9.65 2.77 12.21
CA ALA A 135 10.16 3.74 11.24
C ALA A 135 9.28 5.00 11.04
N SER A 136 8.16 5.13 11.78
CA SER A 136 7.26 6.29 11.75
C SER A 136 6.60 6.55 10.38
N ALA A 137 6.18 5.49 9.68
CA ALA A 137 5.43 5.58 8.42
C ALA A 137 3.99 6.10 8.66
N ARG A 138 3.62 7.26 8.07
CA ARG A 138 2.41 8.07 8.36
C ARG A 138 1.10 7.29 8.34
N GLN A 139 1.00 6.32 7.45
CA GLN A 139 -0.11 5.39 7.37
C GLN A 139 0.45 4.05 6.90
N ILE A 140 -0.01 2.95 7.51
CA ILE A 140 0.35 1.60 7.08
C ILE A 140 -0.93 0.91 6.61
N THR A 141 -0.92 0.41 5.39
CA THR A 141 -2.09 -0.19 4.74
C THR A 141 -1.72 -1.58 4.26
N ALA A 142 -2.15 -2.62 4.97
CA ALA A 142 -1.94 -3.99 4.52
C ALA A 142 -3.00 -4.34 3.48
N VAL A 143 -2.54 -4.82 2.33
CA VAL A 143 -3.33 -5.27 1.19
C VAL A 143 -3.18 -6.79 1.15
N ILE A 144 -4.26 -7.50 1.50
CA ILE A 144 -4.29 -8.95 1.61
C ILE A 144 -5.28 -9.51 0.56
N PRO A 145 -4.82 -9.91 -0.64
CA PRO A 145 -5.67 -10.47 -1.70
C PRO A 145 -6.29 -11.84 -1.35
N TYR A 146 -5.64 -12.60 -0.47
CA TYR A 146 -6.13 -13.87 0.04
C TYR A 146 -5.84 -13.93 1.54
N PHE A 147 -6.88 -14.04 2.37
CA PHE A 147 -6.76 -14.15 3.83
C PHE A 147 -7.04 -15.60 4.27
N GLY A 148 -5.98 -16.36 4.57
CA GLY A 148 -6.07 -17.80 4.84
C GLY A 148 -6.99 -18.19 6.01
N TYR A 149 -7.19 -17.30 6.97
CA TYR A 149 -8.05 -17.50 8.14
C TYR A 149 -9.54 -17.14 7.92
N ALA A 150 -9.94 -16.70 6.71
CA ALA A 150 -11.32 -16.26 6.40
C ALA A 150 -12.43 -17.30 6.60
N ARG A 151 -12.10 -18.56 6.93
CA ARG A 151 -13.06 -19.64 7.19
C ARG A 151 -13.40 -19.85 8.67
N GLN A 152 -12.70 -19.16 9.58
CA GLN A 152 -12.79 -19.33 11.03
C GLN A 152 -13.61 -18.20 11.70
N ASP A 153 -14.60 -17.67 10.99
CA ASP A 153 -15.53 -16.62 11.43
C ASP A 153 -16.73 -17.21 12.20
N ARG A 154 -16.48 -18.23 13.02
CA ARG A 154 -17.45 -19.08 13.76
C ARG A 154 -16.81 -19.71 14.98
#